data_AF-A0A7V3VAN4-F1
#
_entry.id   AF-A0A7V3VAN4-F1
#
_cell.length_a   1.000
_cell.length_b   1.000
_cell.length_c   1.000
_cell.angle_alpha   90.00
_cell.angle_beta   90.00
_cell.angle_gamma   90.00
#
_symmetry.space_group_name_H-M   'P 1'
#
loop_
_entity.id
_entity.type
_entity.pdbx_description
1 polymer ?
#
loop_
_entity_poly.entity_id
_entity_poly.type
_entity_poly.pdbx_seq_one_letter_code
_entity_poly.pdbx_strand_id
1 'polypeptide(L)'
;MPAVTVSAHYKNNDGISRINDQLGGALDAIGLQDDSSWDFTVYASKMLTFMPRPVLVNIGGRATESAQLGLLGFTDDYSFVFEASAVVLATERLMFAAEFKQQPGEFMPTSLIGEPDNWWTVAAGYVINPHMTIAVGYGHFGRVANHKANAVWGITTKWEF
;
A
#
# COMPACT_ATOMS: atom_id res chain seq x y z
N MET A 1 1.60 12.38 21.48
CA MET A 1 1.03 11.17 22.12
C MET A 1 1.27 9.98 21.20
N PRO A 2 1.67 8.81 21.71
CA PRO A 2 1.69 7.58 20.93
C PRO A 2 0.27 7.01 20.79
N ALA A 3 0.00 6.32 19.70
CA ALA A 3 -1.22 5.55 19.50
C ALA A 3 -0.90 4.22 18.82
N VAL A 4 -1.71 3.20 19.09
CA VAL A 4 -1.64 1.90 18.44
C VAL A 4 -2.98 1.62 17.77
N THR A 5 -2.92 1.11 16.55
CA THR A 5 -4.11 0.75 15.76
C THR A 5 -3.95 -0.69 15.30
N VAL A 6 -4.99 -1.49 15.52
CA VAL A 6 -5.12 -2.85 15.00
C VAL A 6 -6.34 -2.88 14.10
N SER A 7 -6.25 -3.56 12.96
CA SER A 7 -7.38 -3.68 12.04
C SER A 7 -7.37 -5.02 11.30
N ALA A 8 -8.55 -5.44 10.85
CA ALA A 8 -8.76 -6.63 10.03
C ALA A 8 -9.55 -6.22 8.78
N HIS A 9 -9.14 -6.70 7.61
CA HIS A 9 -9.74 -6.35 6.32
C HIS A 9 -10.05 -7.62 5.54
N TYR A 10 -11.32 -7.88 5.23
CA TYR A 10 -11.67 -8.93 4.29
C TYR A 10 -11.53 -8.43 2.86
N LYS A 11 -10.92 -9.24 2.00
CA LYS A 11 -10.73 -8.96 0.58
C LYS A 11 -11.25 -10.13 -0.23
N ASN A 12 -11.86 -9.81 -1.36
CA ASN A 12 -12.34 -10.78 -2.33
C ASN A 12 -12.01 -10.28 -3.74
N ASN A 13 -11.52 -11.17 -4.59
CA ASN A 13 -11.26 -10.97 -6.01
C ASN A 13 -12.11 -11.95 -6.83
N ASP A 14 -13.29 -11.50 -7.22
CA ASP A 14 -14.26 -12.27 -8.00
C ASP A 14 -13.83 -12.55 -9.45
N GLY A 15 -12.73 -11.94 -9.91
CA GLY A 15 -12.19 -12.10 -11.25
C GLY A 15 -11.13 -13.20 -11.36
N ILE A 16 -10.47 -13.57 -10.26
CA ILE A 16 -9.22 -14.34 -10.33
C ILE A 16 -9.45 -15.79 -10.73
N SER A 17 -10.51 -16.44 -10.22
CA SER A 17 -10.83 -17.83 -10.54
C SER A 17 -11.12 -18.00 -12.03
N ARG A 18 -11.85 -17.06 -12.64
CA ARG A 18 -12.13 -17.06 -14.08
C ARG A 18 -10.84 -16.87 -14.91
N ILE A 19 -9.92 -16.02 -14.46
CA ILE A 19 -8.62 -15.84 -15.11
C ILE A 19 -7.82 -17.14 -15.00
N ASN A 20 -7.81 -17.78 -13.83
CA ASN A 20 -7.11 -19.05 -13.62
C ASN A 20 -7.66 -20.16 -14.53
N ASP A 21 -8.98 -20.29 -14.66
CA ASP A 21 -9.64 -21.22 -15.57
C ASP A 21 -9.21 -21.01 -17.02
N GLN A 22 -9.15 -19.75 -17.47
CA GLN A 22 -8.70 -19.39 -18.82
C GLN A 22 -7.21 -19.69 -19.06
N LEU A 23 -6.41 -19.66 -17.99
CA LEU A 23 -4.99 -20.01 -18.02
C LEU A 23 -4.75 -21.51 -17.76
N GLY A 24 -5.81 -22.31 -17.59
CA GLY A 24 -5.70 -23.75 -17.35
C GLY A 24 -5.11 -24.12 -15.99
N GLY A 25 -5.37 -23.33 -14.94
CA GLY A 25 -4.86 -23.59 -13.58
C GLY A 25 -3.46 -23.02 -13.30
N ALA A 26 -2.98 -22.11 -14.15
CA ALA A 26 -1.62 -21.58 -14.03
C ALA A 26 -1.40 -20.71 -12.77
N LEU A 27 -2.45 -20.10 -12.21
CA LEU A 27 -2.35 -19.31 -10.99
C LEU A 27 -2.18 -20.21 -9.75
N ASP A 28 -2.90 -21.34 -9.70
CA ASP A 28 -2.73 -22.34 -8.64
C ASP A 28 -1.30 -22.90 -8.66
N ALA A 29 -0.78 -23.18 -9.87
CA ALA A 29 0.56 -23.71 -10.05
C ALA A 29 1.69 -22.78 -9.55
N ILE A 30 1.40 -21.48 -9.38
CA ILE A 30 2.34 -20.50 -8.84
C ILE A 30 2.03 -20.11 -7.39
N GLY A 31 1.05 -20.77 -6.76
CA GLY A 31 0.68 -20.58 -5.35
C GLY A 31 -0.44 -19.57 -5.12
N LEU A 32 -1.15 -19.11 -6.16
CA LEU A 32 -2.27 -18.16 -6.04
C LEU A 32 -3.60 -18.92 -6.20
N GLN A 33 -3.98 -19.63 -5.14
CA GLN A 33 -5.04 -20.65 -5.17
C GLN A 33 -6.40 -20.10 -4.71
N ASP A 34 -6.37 -19.06 -3.88
CA ASP A 34 -7.56 -18.53 -3.23
C ASP A 34 -8.06 -17.24 -3.89
N ASP A 35 -9.37 -17.00 -3.77
CA ASP A 35 -10.08 -15.84 -4.30
C ASP A 35 -10.37 -14.76 -3.26
N SER A 36 -10.15 -15.07 -1.98
CA SER A 36 -10.43 -14.16 -0.87
C SER A 36 -9.59 -14.48 0.35
N SER A 37 -9.32 -13.48 1.17
CA SER A 37 -8.56 -13.62 2.41
C SER A 37 -8.81 -12.46 3.37
N TRP A 38 -8.33 -12.60 4.59
CA TRP A 38 -8.26 -11.54 5.59
C TRP A 38 -6.84 -10.98 5.68
N ASP A 39 -6.72 -9.66 5.75
CA ASP A 39 -5.48 -8.99 6.12
C ASP A 39 -5.60 -8.48 7.56
N PHE A 40 -4.57 -8.75 8.37
CA PHE A 40 -4.46 -8.23 9.74
C PHE A 40 -3.33 -7.25 9.84
N THR A 41 -3.57 -6.08 10.42
CA THR A 41 -2.55 -5.03 10.54
C THR A 41 -2.37 -4.60 11.97
N VAL A 42 -1.13 -4.25 12.33
CA VAL A 42 -0.82 -3.52 13.56
C VAL A 42 0.10 -2.35 13.23
N TYR A 43 -0.26 -1.17 13.71
CA TYR A 43 0.51 0.05 13.54
C TYR A 43 0.70 0.78 14.86
N ALA A 44 1.88 1.34 15.03
CA ALA A 44 2.21 2.28 16.09
C ALA A 44 2.53 3.63 15.47
N SER A 45 1.85 4.68 15.95
CA SER A 45 2.04 6.05 15.49
C SER A 45 2.49 6.95 16.63
N LYS A 46 3.31 7.95 16.31
CA LYS A 46 3.77 8.95 17.27
C LYS A 46 4.05 10.27 16.58
N MET A 47 3.54 11.35 17.18
CA MET A 47 3.97 12.70 16.83
C MET A 47 5.31 13.02 17.52
N LEU A 48 6.33 13.27 16.72
CA LEU A 48 7.66 13.71 17.13
C LEU A 48 7.69 15.24 17.18
N THR A 49 7.81 15.80 18.38
CA THR A 49 7.77 17.26 18.63
C THR A 49 9.12 17.85 18.99
N PHE A 50 10.18 17.04 19.04
CA PHE A 50 11.55 17.51 19.34
C PHE A 50 12.26 18.11 18.11
N MET A 51 11.69 17.96 16.93
CA MET A 51 12.19 18.54 15.69
C MET A 51 11.63 19.98 15.51
N PRO A 52 12.28 20.84 14.70
CA PRO A 52 11.77 22.20 14.45
C PRO A 52 10.34 22.26 13.89
N ARG A 53 9.91 21.18 13.23
CA ARG A 53 8.56 20.98 12.75
C ARG A 53 8.02 19.65 13.26
N PRO A 54 6.74 19.57 13.64
CA PRO A 54 6.16 18.31 14.09
C PRO A 54 6.17 17.29 12.96
N VAL A 55 6.61 16.07 13.27
CA VAL A 55 6.62 14.93 12.33
C VAL A 55 5.76 13.82 12.91
N LEU A 56 4.70 13.46 12.20
CA LEU A 56 3.93 12.26 12.51
C LEU A 56 4.59 11.06 11.84
N VAL A 57 5.01 10.09 12.62
CA VAL A 57 5.56 8.82 12.12
C VAL A 57 4.57 7.71 12.43
N ASN A 58 4.39 6.81 11.48
CA ASN A 58 3.63 5.58 11.61
C ASN A 58 4.49 4.41 11.13
N ILE A 59 4.59 3.36 11.93
CA ILE A 59 5.30 2.13 11.57
C ILE A 59 4.45 0.94 11.96
N GLY A 60 4.57 -0.14 11.22
CA GLY A 60 3.82 -1.35 11.52
C GLY A 60 4.07 -2.44 10.52
N GLY A 61 3.13 -3.37 10.49
CA GLY A 61 3.14 -4.40 9.49
C GLY A 61 1.77 -5.03 9.31
N ARG A 62 1.69 -5.83 8.27
CA ARG A 62 0.48 -6.49 7.80
C ARG A 62 0.78 -7.96 7.58
N ALA A 63 0.00 -8.82 8.22
CA ALA A 63 -0.09 -10.23 7.88
C ALA A 63 -1.11 -10.35 6.75
N THR A 64 -0.69 -10.94 5.62
CA THR A 64 -1.50 -11.00 4.40
C THR A 64 -1.17 -12.26 3.59
N GLU A 65 -2.20 -12.86 3.00
CA GLU A 65 -2.06 -13.84 1.90
C GLU A 65 -2.17 -13.14 0.53
N SER A 66 -2.40 -11.83 0.52
CA SER A 66 -2.75 -11.08 -0.70
C SER A 66 -1.54 -10.83 -1.60
N ALA A 67 -1.53 -11.39 -2.81
CA ALA A 67 -0.56 -11.01 -3.82
C ALA A 67 -0.92 -9.66 -4.46
N GLN A 68 0.01 -8.69 -4.39
CA GLN A 68 -0.18 -7.31 -4.86
C GLN A 68 -1.47 -6.67 -4.32
N LEU A 69 -1.65 -6.73 -3.00
CA LEU A 69 -2.83 -6.25 -2.28
C LEU A 69 -4.15 -6.96 -2.65
N GLY A 70 -4.08 -8.10 -3.35
CA GLY A 70 -5.22 -8.95 -3.73
C GLY A 70 -5.53 -8.86 -5.22
N LEU A 71 -4.80 -8.03 -5.97
CA LEU A 71 -4.97 -7.89 -7.42
C LEU A 71 -4.75 -9.22 -8.16
N LEU A 72 -3.79 -10.04 -7.70
CA LEU A 72 -3.43 -11.30 -8.32
C LEU A 72 -4.05 -12.53 -7.64
N GLY A 73 -4.90 -12.34 -6.63
CA GLY A 73 -5.41 -13.42 -5.79
C GLY A 73 -4.62 -13.59 -4.50
N PHE A 74 -4.78 -14.77 -3.88
CA PHE A 74 -4.34 -15.04 -2.52
C PHE A 74 -3.58 -16.37 -2.43
N THR A 75 -2.60 -16.43 -1.54
CA THR A 75 -1.79 -17.62 -1.22
C THR A 75 -2.38 -18.39 -0.04
N ASP A 76 -1.97 -19.65 0.15
CA ASP A 76 -2.40 -20.46 1.31
C ASP A 76 -1.72 -20.06 2.63
N ASP A 77 -0.56 -19.40 2.52
CA ASP A 77 0.28 -19.01 3.64
C ASP A 77 0.26 -17.49 3.84
N TYR A 78 0.28 -17.07 5.12
CA TYR A 78 0.40 -15.67 5.50
C TYR A 78 1.85 -15.20 5.45
N SER A 79 2.09 -14.12 4.71
CA SER A 79 3.33 -13.35 4.80
C SER A 79 3.17 -12.16 5.73
N PHE A 80 4.18 -11.88 6.55
CA PHE A 80 4.25 -10.62 7.29
C PHE A 80 5.10 -9.59 6.54
N VAL A 81 4.49 -8.45 6.18
CA VAL A 81 5.15 -7.36 5.47
C VAL A 81 5.27 -6.11 6.33
N PHE A 82 6.40 -5.40 6.20
CA PHE A 82 6.63 -4.14 6.88
C PHE A 82 6.05 -2.95 6.13
N GLU A 83 5.46 -2.01 6.86
CA GLU A 83 4.93 -0.77 6.31
C GLU A 83 5.26 0.42 7.22
N ALA A 84 5.61 1.56 6.62
CA ALA A 84 5.96 2.77 7.34
C ALA A 84 5.54 4.03 6.58
N SER A 85 5.22 5.09 7.30
CA SER A 85 5.00 6.41 6.74
C SER A 85 5.42 7.52 7.69
N ALA A 86 5.75 8.67 7.12
CA ALA A 86 6.04 9.88 7.85
C ALA A 86 5.38 11.09 7.18
N VAL A 87 4.83 11.99 7.98
CA VAL A 87 4.25 13.25 7.54
C VAL A 87 4.86 14.39 8.34
N VAL A 88 5.38 15.40 7.65
CA VAL A 88 5.91 16.61 8.26
C VAL A 88 5.07 17.81 7.86
N LEU A 89 4.67 18.62 8.85
CA LEU A 89 4.06 19.92 8.61
C LEU A 89 5.17 20.96 8.44
N ALA A 90 5.58 21.20 7.18
CA ALA A 90 6.63 22.16 6.85
C ALA A 90 6.23 23.60 7.19
N THR A 91 4.95 23.93 7.01
CA THR A 91 4.32 25.19 7.46
C THR A 91 2.90 24.91 7.94
N GLU A 92 2.16 25.94 8.37
CA GLU A 92 0.73 25.83 8.72
C GLU A 92 -0.15 25.41 7.53
N ARG A 93 0.36 25.55 6.29
CA ARG A 93 -0.38 25.23 5.06
C ARG A 93 0.27 24.16 4.21
N LEU A 94 1.55 23.83 4.42
CA LEU A 94 2.32 22.92 3.58
C LEU A 94 2.75 21.69 4.38
N MET A 95 2.45 20.52 3.84
CA MET A 95 2.79 19.23 4.41
C MET A 95 3.47 18.34 3.37
N PHE A 96 4.42 17.52 3.81
CA PHE A 96 5.03 16.48 3.00
C PHE A 96 4.80 15.13 3.64
N ALA A 97 4.54 14.12 2.82
CA ALA A 97 4.35 12.74 3.25
C ALA A 97 5.27 11.81 2.46
N ALA A 98 5.73 10.75 3.12
CA ALA A 98 6.39 9.63 2.48
C ALA A 98 5.82 8.33 3.05
N GLU A 99 5.64 7.33 2.19
CA GLU A 99 5.18 5.99 2.55
C GLU A 99 6.10 4.94 1.95
N PHE A 100 6.32 3.86 2.69
CA PHE A 100 7.00 2.66 2.26
C PHE A 100 6.12 1.45 2.61
N LYS A 101 5.97 0.54 1.65
CA LYS A 101 5.27 -0.74 1.83
C LYS A 101 6.09 -1.86 1.23
N GLN A 102 6.43 -2.83 2.05
CA GLN A 102 6.99 -4.08 1.57
C GLN A 102 5.89 -4.91 0.89
N GLN A 103 6.22 -5.55 -0.24
CA GLN A 103 5.32 -6.47 -0.92
C GLN A 103 5.60 -7.91 -0.49
N PRO A 104 4.56 -8.77 -0.38
CA PRO A 104 4.74 -10.20 -0.13
C PRO A 104 5.27 -10.88 -1.39
N GLY A 105 6.09 -11.92 -1.22
CA GLY A 105 6.78 -12.63 -2.31
C GLY A 105 6.50 -14.14 -2.34
N GLU A 106 5.38 -14.58 -1.78
CA GLU A 106 5.08 -16.01 -1.53
C GLU A 106 4.46 -16.74 -2.74
N PHE A 107 4.53 -16.17 -3.94
CA PHE A 107 4.14 -16.83 -5.19
C PHE A 107 5.34 -16.97 -6.13
N MET A 108 5.31 -17.99 -6.99
CA MET A 108 6.39 -18.24 -7.95
C MET A 108 6.32 -17.25 -9.13
N PRO A 109 7.35 -16.42 -9.36
CA PRO A 109 7.39 -15.56 -10.53
C PRO A 109 7.44 -16.36 -11.83
N THR A 110 6.73 -15.89 -12.85
CA THR A 110 6.72 -16.43 -14.21
C THR A 110 7.12 -15.37 -15.23
N SER A 111 7.15 -15.72 -16.51
CA SER A 111 7.32 -14.75 -17.60
C SER A 111 6.16 -13.75 -17.71
N LEU A 112 4.99 -14.06 -17.12
CA LEU A 112 3.80 -13.22 -17.15
C LEU A 112 3.60 -12.43 -15.85
N ILE A 113 3.99 -12.99 -14.71
CA ILE A 113 3.85 -12.37 -13.39
C ILE A 113 5.24 -12.34 -12.77
N GLY A 114 5.88 -11.18 -12.72
CA GLY A 114 7.21 -11.11 -12.14
C GLY A 114 7.18 -10.88 -10.63
N GLU A 115 8.35 -11.01 -10.02
CA GLU A 115 8.55 -10.76 -8.59
C GLU A 115 8.15 -9.32 -8.23
N PRO A 116 7.33 -9.14 -7.18
CA PRO A 116 6.86 -7.83 -6.76
C PRO A 116 7.96 -7.06 -6.06
N ASP A 117 8.12 -5.80 -6.45
CA ASP A 117 9.05 -4.89 -5.80
C ASP A 117 8.36 -4.15 -4.65
N ASN A 118 9.14 -3.68 -3.68
CA ASN A 118 8.61 -2.82 -2.63
C ASN A 118 8.14 -1.47 -3.16
N TRP A 119 7.07 -0.96 -2.56
CA TRP A 119 6.45 0.29 -2.97
C TRP A 119 6.90 1.42 -2.08
N TRP A 120 7.10 2.58 -2.69
CA TRP A 120 7.23 3.81 -1.94
C TRP A 120 6.54 4.95 -2.67
N THR A 121 6.05 5.91 -1.88
CA THR A 121 5.42 7.12 -2.40
C THR A 121 5.92 8.34 -1.65
N VAL A 122 5.88 9.48 -2.31
CA VAL A 122 6.07 10.79 -1.70
C VAL A 122 4.95 11.71 -2.15
N ALA A 123 4.48 12.57 -1.27
CA ALA A 123 3.42 13.51 -1.57
C ALA A 123 3.64 14.86 -0.91
N ALA A 124 3.05 15.89 -1.49
CA ALA A 124 2.97 17.23 -0.94
C ALA A 124 1.51 17.69 -0.92
N GLY A 125 1.08 18.22 0.21
CA GLY A 125 -0.26 18.80 0.40
C GLY A 125 -0.15 20.29 0.73
N TYR A 126 -1.04 21.09 0.15
CA TYR A 126 -1.13 22.53 0.39
C TYR A 126 -2.56 22.96 0.71
N VAL A 127 -2.74 23.61 1.85
CA VAL A 127 -3.99 24.26 2.25
C VAL A 127 -4.05 25.63 1.59
N ILE A 128 -4.87 25.76 0.56
CA ILE A 128 -5.02 27.00 -0.21
C ILE A 128 -5.76 28.03 0.64
N ASN A 129 -6.87 27.61 1.25
CA ASN A 129 -7.70 28.40 2.14
C ASN A 129 -8.45 27.44 3.11
N PRO A 130 -9.19 27.94 4.11
CA PRO A 130 -9.89 27.09 5.08
C PRO A 130 -10.88 26.08 4.50
N HIS A 131 -11.31 26.25 3.24
CA HIS A 131 -12.27 25.38 2.57
C HIS A 131 -11.62 24.48 1.52
N MET A 132 -10.34 24.67 1.18
CA MET A 132 -9.71 24.00 0.05
C MET A 132 -8.29 23.54 0.34
N THR A 133 -8.06 22.24 0.14
CA THR A 133 -6.73 21.62 0.19
C THR A 133 -6.47 20.89 -1.13
N ILE A 134 -5.26 21.01 -1.66
CA ILE A 134 -4.76 20.24 -2.80
C ILE A 134 -3.61 19.37 -2.36
N ALA A 135 -3.46 18.18 -2.94
CA ALA A 135 -2.26 17.39 -2.79
C ALA A 135 -1.85 16.72 -4.10
N VAL A 136 -0.55 16.54 -4.26
CA VAL A 136 0.08 15.81 -5.36
C VAL A 136 0.96 14.71 -4.79
N GLY A 137 0.96 13.55 -5.44
CA GLY A 137 1.75 12.39 -5.06
C GLY A 137 2.50 11.80 -6.23
N TYR A 138 3.66 11.23 -5.93
CA TYR A 138 4.47 10.41 -6.81
C TYR A 138 4.65 9.03 -6.16
N GLY A 139 4.42 7.98 -6.94
CA GLY A 139 4.58 6.60 -6.51
C GLY A 139 5.55 5.84 -7.41
N HIS A 140 6.39 5.03 -6.76
CA HIS A 140 7.21 4.02 -7.39
C HIS A 140 6.77 2.65 -6.87
N PHE A 141 6.04 1.91 -7.70
CA PHE A 141 5.49 0.61 -7.35
C PHE A 141 6.30 -0.56 -7.90
N GLY A 142 7.37 -0.29 -8.66
CA GLY A 142 8.17 -1.36 -9.26
C GLY A 142 7.30 -2.25 -10.13
N ARG A 143 7.47 -3.56 -10.04
CA ARG A 143 6.67 -4.50 -10.80
C ARG A 143 5.28 -4.73 -10.20
N VAL A 144 4.27 -4.44 -11.03
CA VAL A 144 2.85 -4.72 -10.78
C VAL A 144 2.36 -5.60 -11.91
N ALA A 145 1.91 -6.82 -11.58
CA ALA A 145 1.65 -7.91 -12.50
C ALA A 145 2.79 -8.11 -13.53
N ASN A 146 2.52 -7.76 -14.79
CA ASN A 146 3.45 -7.88 -15.92
C ASN A 146 4.17 -6.57 -16.28
N HIS A 147 3.93 -5.48 -15.55
CA HIS A 147 4.36 -4.12 -15.91
C HIS A 147 5.21 -3.46 -14.81
N LYS A 148 6.02 -2.46 -15.18
CA LYS A 148 6.79 -1.64 -14.23
C LYS A 148 6.15 -0.26 -14.04
N ALA A 149 5.53 -0.04 -12.89
CA ALA A 149 4.85 1.19 -12.52
C ALA A 149 5.75 2.08 -11.64
N ASN A 150 6.86 2.57 -12.21
CA ASN A 150 7.86 3.33 -11.45
C ASN A 150 7.58 4.83 -11.35
N ALA A 151 6.62 5.35 -12.12
CA ALA A 151 6.28 6.76 -12.21
C ALA A 151 4.77 6.95 -12.25
N VAL A 152 4.12 6.78 -11.10
CA VAL A 152 2.68 7.01 -10.95
C VAL A 152 2.44 8.36 -10.29
N TRP A 153 1.58 9.19 -10.89
CA TRP A 153 1.21 10.49 -10.35
C TRP A 153 -0.24 10.49 -9.88
N GLY A 154 -0.49 11.10 -8.72
CA GLY A 154 -1.83 11.29 -8.18
C GLY A 154 -2.05 12.76 -7.81
N ILE A 155 -3.25 13.26 -8.04
CA ILE A 155 -3.67 14.59 -7.60
C ILE A 155 -5.00 14.43 -6.89
N THR A 156 -5.16 15.07 -5.74
CA THR A 156 -6.42 15.10 -5.00
C THR A 156 -6.72 16.51 -4.51
N THR A 157 -8.01 16.81 -4.46
CA THR A 157 -8.52 18.07 -3.90
C THR A 157 -9.60 17.74 -2.89
N LYS A 158 -9.55 18.40 -1.74
CA LYS A 158 -10.57 18.32 -0.70
C LYS A 158 -11.21 19.68 -0.54
N TRP A 159 -12.55 19.69 -0.52
CA TRP A 159 -13.35 20.87 -0.22
C TRP A 159 -14.19 20.65 1.04
N GLU A 160 -14.24 21.62 1.95
CA GLU A 160 -15.06 21.61 3.17
C GLU A 160 -16.05 22.78 3.15
N PHE A 161 -17.27 22.56 3.67
CA PHE A 161 -18.39 23.51 3.67
C PHE A 161 -18.73 24.01 5.07
#